data_AF-A1CJP3-F1
#
_entry.id   AF-A1CJP3-F1
#
_cell.length_a   1.000
_cell.length_b   1.000
_cell.length_c   1.000
_cell.angle_alpha   90.00
_cell.angle_beta   90.00
_cell.angle_gamma   90.00
#
_symmetry.space_group_name_H-M   'P 1'
#
loop_
_entity.id
_entity.type
_entity.pdbx_description
1 polymer ?
#
loop_
_entity_poly.entity_id
_entity_poly.type
_entity_poly.pdbx_seq_one_letter_code
_entity_poly.pdbx_strand_id
1 'polypeptide(L)'
;MTLHLQASGGEYWPPSPGLDGQDPSSLANCILESMDLETERTTGSRGSINFVSAPEFSSDPVTPAEDIPAAFPESEVSHVDLHDWYSRHQACLRFFLDQSQHTIPVQSVAAFVNIRLPCQRVPNPVMNVGTPASPSAAATVSSRSYIRRLIVTGQDTPAILRMFFGDDWLAGVGCVWRQERLNYLFAAKSDGWASTKTAYDILPDEHTPFLRPLREATEEELDMAETRWSEWLAMEDWMLGSRSPW
;
A
#
# COMPACT_ATOMS: atom_id res chain seq x y z
N MET A 1 11.86 39.93 -50.69
CA MET A 1 10.64 39.13 -50.91
C MET A 1 11.02 37.85 -51.64
N THR A 2 11.17 36.73 -50.93
CA THR A 2 10.99 35.37 -51.48
C THR A 2 10.87 34.41 -50.29
N LEU A 3 9.70 33.82 -50.07
CA LEU A 3 9.50 32.75 -49.10
C LEU A 3 9.62 31.43 -49.85
N HIS A 4 10.60 30.61 -49.46
CA HIS A 4 10.79 29.24 -49.96
C HIS A 4 10.28 28.29 -48.88
N LEU A 5 9.13 27.65 -49.11
CA LEU A 5 8.59 26.59 -48.28
C LEU A 5 9.17 25.27 -48.82
N GLN A 6 9.96 24.57 -48.01
CA GLN A 6 10.42 23.21 -48.34
C GLN A 6 10.09 22.28 -47.17
N ALA A 7 9.16 21.36 -47.44
CA ALA A 7 8.81 20.25 -46.58
C ALA A 7 9.95 19.22 -46.54
N SER A 8 10.23 18.64 -45.37
CA SER A 8 11.17 17.53 -45.23
C SER A 8 10.82 16.67 -44.01
N GLY A 9 10.78 15.35 -44.22
CA GLY A 9 11.04 14.34 -43.20
C GLY A 9 9.84 13.73 -42.50
N GLY A 10 9.11 12.82 -43.17
CA GLY A 10 8.29 11.82 -42.49
C GLY A 10 9.14 10.60 -42.15
N GLU A 11 9.43 10.39 -40.87
CA GLU A 11 10.06 9.17 -40.36
C GLU A 11 9.00 8.18 -39.87
N TYR A 12 9.21 6.93 -40.27
CA TYR A 12 8.28 5.81 -40.28
C TYR A 12 8.46 5.01 -38.98
N TRP A 13 7.43 4.87 -38.15
CA TRP A 13 7.44 3.92 -37.02
C TRP A 13 7.02 2.52 -37.52
N PRO A 14 7.70 1.43 -37.12
CA PRO A 14 7.25 0.08 -37.45
C PRO A 14 6.06 -0.33 -36.54
N PRO A 15 5.13 -1.17 -37.03
CA PRO A 15 4.02 -1.68 -36.22
C PRO A 15 4.49 -2.78 -35.25
N SER A 16 3.92 -2.79 -34.05
CA SER A 16 4.12 -3.83 -33.03
C SER A 16 3.65 -5.22 -33.52
N PRO A 17 4.27 -6.33 -33.06
CA PRO A 17 3.83 -7.67 -33.45
C PRO A 17 2.47 -8.00 -32.83
N GLY A 18 1.56 -8.50 -33.66
CA GLY A 18 0.24 -8.95 -33.26
C GLY A 18 0.29 -10.18 -32.36
N LEU A 19 -0.48 -10.14 -31.28
CA LEU A 19 -0.84 -11.31 -30.49
C LEU A 19 -1.91 -12.08 -31.26
N ASP A 20 -1.49 -13.15 -31.94
CA ASP A 20 -2.40 -14.16 -32.47
C ASP A 20 -3.12 -14.87 -31.33
N GLY A 21 -4.40 -15.14 -31.55
CA GLY A 21 -5.40 -15.56 -30.57
C GLY A 21 -4.99 -16.71 -29.66
N GLN A 22 -5.03 -16.44 -28.36
CA GLN A 22 -5.00 -17.44 -27.31
C GLN A 22 -6.43 -17.62 -26.79
N ASP A 23 -6.94 -18.83 -26.94
CA ASP A 23 -8.32 -19.25 -26.67
C ASP A 23 -8.66 -19.10 -25.17
N PRO A 24 -9.71 -18.35 -24.77
CA PRO A 24 -10.05 -18.08 -23.37
C PRO A 24 -10.47 -19.33 -22.57
N SER A 25 -10.65 -20.47 -23.24
CA SER A 25 -10.96 -21.75 -22.62
C SER A 25 -9.76 -22.41 -21.91
N SER A 26 -8.52 -22.06 -22.27
CA SER A 26 -7.33 -22.69 -21.67
C SER A 26 -6.99 -22.15 -20.28
N LEU A 27 -7.34 -20.90 -19.97
CA LEU A 27 -7.09 -20.29 -18.66
C LEU A 27 -8.10 -20.76 -17.61
N ALA A 28 -9.33 -21.08 -18.01
CA ALA A 28 -10.35 -21.63 -17.12
C ALA A 28 -9.97 -23.03 -16.61
N ASN A 29 -9.31 -23.85 -17.43
CA ASN A 29 -8.88 -25.19 -17.04
C ASN A 29 -7.73 -25.18 -16.02
N CYS A 30 -6.79 -24.23 -16.13
CA CYS A 30 -5.70 -24.10 -15.14
C CYS A 30 -6.18 -23.70 -13.75
N ILE A 31 -7.30 -23.00 -13.64
CA ILE A 31 -7.88 -22.57 -12.36
C ILE A 31 -8.66 -23.73 -11.70
N LEU A 32 -9.29 -24.60 -12.49
CA LEU A 32 -10.07 -25.72 -11.95
C LEU A 32 -9.20 -26.90 -11.48
N GLU A 33 -8.07 -27.15 -12.15
CA GLU A 33 -7.17 -28.27 -11.80
C GLU A 33 -6.43 -28.06 -10.46
N SER A 34 -6.37 -26.82 -9.96
CA SER A 34 -5.69 -26.50 -8.70
C SER A 34 -6.53 -26.73 -7.44
N MET A 35 -7.83 -27.06 -7.55
CA MET A 35 -8.72 -27.22 -6.39
C MET A 35 -9.06 -28.68 -6.05
N ASP A 36 -8.48 -29.68 -6.73
CA ASP A 36 -8.93 -31.08 -6.61
C ASP A 36 -7.91 -32.05 -6.00
N LEU A 37 -7.11 -31.60 -5.02
CA LEU A 37 -6.29 -32.52 -4.23
C LEU A 37 -6.20 -32.10 -2.77
N GLU A 38 -7.13 -32.61 -1.94
CA GLU A 38 -6.80 -33.35 -0.71
C GLU A 38 -8.10 -33.83 -0.02
N THR A 39 -8.43 -35.10 -0.22
CA THR A 39 -9.35 -35.84 0.65
C THR A 39 -8.61 -37.09 1.12
N GLU A 40 -8.20 -37.15 2.39
CA GLU A 40 -8.14 -38.44 3.09
C GLU A 40 -8.63 -38.34 4.54
N ARG A 41 -9.34 -39.41 4.91
CA ARG A 41 -10.16 -39.63 6.09
C ARG A 41 -9.30 -39.97 7.30
N THR A 42 -9.82 -39.73 8.50
CA THR A 42 -9.73 -40.72 9.58
C THR A 42 -10.99 -40.71 10.44
N THR A 43 -11.54 -41.91 10.65
CA THR A 43 -12.80 -42.27 11.29
C THR A 43 -12.71 -42.48 12.80
N GLY A 44 -13.83 -42.24 13.50
CA GLY A 44 -14.19 -42.81 14.82
C GLY A 44 -14.49 -41.74 15.86
N SER A 45 -15.53 -41.77 16.70
CA SER A 45 -16.48 -42.82 17.07
C SER A 45 -17.64 -42.19 17.88
N ARG A 46 -18.88 -42.57 17.51
CA ARG A 46 -20.16 -42.68 18.25
C ARG A 46 -20.35 -42.01 19.63
N GLY A 47 -21.50 -41.34 19.77
CA GLY A 47 -22.22 -41.17 21.05
C GLY A 47 -23.54 -40.40 20.91
N SER A 48 -24.63 -41.09 20.57
CA SER A 48 -26.01 -40.58 20.63
C SER A 48 -26.55 -40.61 22.06
N ILE A 49 -27.20 -39.54 22.53
CA ILE A 49 -28.26 -39.64 23.55
C ILE A 49 -29.33 -38.53 23.41
N ASN A 50 -30.55 -38.92 23.76
CA ASN A 50 -31.86 -38.39 23.39
C ASN A 50 -32.30 -37.02 23.95
N PHE A 51 -33.21 -36.40 23.18
CA PHE A 51 -34.37 -35.56 23.51
C PHE A 51 -34.77 -35.42 24.99
N VAL A 52 -34.96 -34.17 25.45
CA VAL A 52 -35.97 -33.75 26.43
C VAL A 52 -36.52 -32.36 26.06
N SER A 53 -37.84 -32.22 26.24
CA SER A 53 -38.73 -31.13 25.86
C SER A 53 -38.45 -29.75 26.49
N ALA A 54 -38.93 -28.72 25.80
CA ALA A 54 -38.97 -27.32 26.21
C ALA A 54 -39.87 -27.04 27.43
N PRO A 55 -39.68 -25.88 28.07
CA PRO A 55 -40.82 -25.06 28.47
C PRO A 55 -40.72 -23.62 27.94
N GLU A 56 -41.90 -23.06 27.65
CA GLU A 56 -42.13 -21.68 27.23
C GLU A 56 -42.10 -20.68 28.41
N PHE A 57 -41.83 -19.42 28.04
CA PHE A 57 -42.27 -18.15 28.64
C PHE A 57 -41.62 -17.65 29.95
N SER A 58 -40.94 -16.52 29.88
CA SER A 58 -41.45 -15.26 30.46
C SER A 58 -40.59 -14.05 30.02
N SER A 59 -41.25 -12.97 29.64
CA SER A 59 -40.68 -11.68 29.24
C SER A 59 -40.49 -10.74 30.45
N ASP A 60 -39.57 -9.77 30.24
CA ASP A 60 -39.39 -8.46 30.90
C ASP A 60 -38.57 -8.38 32.21
N PRO A 61 -38.00 -7.21 32.56
CA PRO A 61 -37.17 -6.29 31.75
C PRO A 61 -35.85 -5.89 32.49
N VAL A 62 -34.80 -5.47 31.78
CA VAL A 62 -33.63 -4.81 32.40
C VAL A 62 -33.36 -3.45 31.74
N THR A 63 -33.40 -2.43 32.59
CA THR A 63 -33.09 -1.01 32.38
C THR A 63 -31.58 -0.75 32.22
N PRO A 64 -31.17 0.46 31.78
CA PRO A 64 -30.16 0.66 30.75
C PRO A 64 -28.72 0.62 31.28
N ALA A 65 -27.83 -0.05 30.55
CA ALA A 65 -26.40 0.20 30.64
C ALA A 65 -26.08 1.40 29.73
N GLU A 66 -25.56 2.45 30.35
CA GLU A 66 -25.02 3.64 29.69
C GLU A 66 -23.86 3.28 28.74
N ASP A 67 -23.92 3.89 27.55
CA ASP A 67 -22.84 4.36 26.69
C ASP A 67 -21.55 3.54 26.57
N ILE A 68 -21.52 2.73 25.52
CA ILE A 68 -20.33 2.61 24.67
C ILE A 68 -20.77 3.01 23.25
N PRO A 69 -20.30 4.13 22.68
CA PRO A 69 -20.45 4.34 21.24
C PRO A 69 -19.49 3.39 20.53
N ALA A 70 -19.97 2.17 20.27
CA ALA A 70 -19.43 1.27 19.27
C ALA A 70 -19.91 1.76 17.90
N ALA A 71 -19.21 2.74 17.35
CA ALA A 71 -19.24 3.09 15.94
C ALA A 71 -18.04 3.99 15.65
N PHE A 72 -16.98 3.42 15.07
CA PHE A 72 -16.05 4.23 14.32
C PHE A 72 -16.83 4.77 13.10
N PRO A 73 -16.95 6.09 12.92
CA PRO A 73 -17.72 6.63 11.81
C PRO A 73 -17.03 6.25 10.50
N GLU A 74 -17.82 5.99 9.46
CA GLU A 74 -17.47 5.81 8.04
C GLU A 74 -16.70 7.02 7.42
N SER A 75 -16.03 7.83 8.23
CA SER A 75 -15.59 9.20 7.94
C SER A 75 -14.11 9.45 8.30
N GLU A 76 -13.24 8.45 8.33
CA GLU A 76 -11.82 8.71 8.64
C GLU A 76 -11.08 9.53 7.56
N VAL A 77 -11.63 9.60 6.33
CA VAL A 77 -11.05 10.42 5.25
C VAL A 77 -11.74 11.79 5.10
N SER A 78 -12.99 11.93 5.58
CA SER A 78 -13.84 13.10 5.32
C SER A 78 -13.67 14.26 6.29
N HIS A 79 -12.87 14.13 7.37
CA HIS A 79 -12.65 15.23 8.31
C HIS A 79 -11.20 15.31 8.85
N VAL A 80 -10.21 15.17 7.96
CA VAL A 80 -8.85 15.61 8.30
C VAL A 80 -8.78 17.12 8.09
N ASP A 81 -8.54 17.89 9.16
CA ASP A 81 -8.16 19.29 9.02
C ASP A 81 -6.81 19.34 8.29
N LEU A 82 -6.86 19.73 7.01
CA LEU A 82 -5.71 19.74 6.13
C LEU A 82 -4.62 20.71 6.61
N HIS A 83 -4.98 21.81 7.27
CA HIS A 83 -4.00 22.78 7.74
C HIS A 83 -3.21 22.23 8.92
N ASP A 84 -3.94 21.71 9.92
CA ASP A 84 -3.36 21.09 11.10
C ASP A 84 -2.56 19.84 10.76
N TRP A 85 -3.03 19.04 9.81
CA TRP A 85 -2.30 17.88 9.31
C TRP A 85 -1.02 18.30 8.59
N TYR A 86 -1.11 19.28 7.68
CA TYR A 86 0.06 19.71 6.89
C TYR A 86 1.15 20.33 7.76
N SER A 87 0.77 21.12 8.77
CA SER A 87 1.67 21.63 9.81
C SER A 87 2.50 20.50 10.46
N ARG A 88 1.82 19.42 10.86
CA ARG A 88 2.45 18.24 11.49
C ARG A 88 3.25 17.41 10.51
N HIS A 89 2.78 17.28 9.27
CA HIS A 89 3.53 16.63 8.18
C HIS A 89 4.84 17.37 7.90
N GLN A 90 4.81 18.70 7.83
CA GLN A 90 6.02 19.52 7.68
C GLN A 90 6.97 19.37 8.85
N ALA A 91 6.47 19.27 10.08
CA ALA A 91 7.30 19.02 11.25
C ALA A 91 8.01 17.65 11.16
N CYS A 92 7.30 16.61 10.72
CA CYS A 92 7.88 15.28 10.47
C CYS A 92 8.99 15.33 9.42
N LEU A 93 8.76 16.04 8.31
CA LEU A 93 9.76 16.19 7.25
C LEU A 93 10.99 16.95 7.75
N ARG A 94 10.80 18.07 8.47
CA ARG A 94 11.92 18.82 9.07
C ARG A 94 12.72 17.96 10.04
N PHE A 95 12.06 17.21 10.92
CA PHE A 95 12.75 16.27 11.82
C PHE A 95 13.56 15.22 11.06
N PHE A 96 12.97 14.63 10.03
CA PHE A 96 13.65 13.63 9.20
C PHE A 96 14.89 14.20 8.51
N LEU A 97 14.77 15.40 7.93
CA LEU A 97 15.84 16.06 7.18
C LEU A 97 16.92 16.65 8.09
N ASP A 98 16.56 17.31 9.17
CA ASP A 98 17.55 18.06 9.95
C ASP A 98 18.22 17.19 11.01
N GLN A 99 17.57 16.10 11.43
CA GLN A 99 18.00 15.31 12.60
C GLN A 99 18.14 13.83 12.27
N SER A 100 17.04 13.15 11.96
CA SER A 100 17.02 11.69 12.07
C SER A 100 17.83 10.98 10.99
N GLN A 101 17.89 11.51 9.75
CA GLN A 101 18.73 10.97 8.68
C GLN A 101 20.23 10.92 9.01
N HIS A 102 20.67 11.69 10.00
CA HIS A 102 22.07 11.72 10.43
C HIS A 102 22.37 10.72 11.56
N THR A 103 21.36 10.04 12.09
CA THR A 103 21.51 9.08 13.19
C THR A 103 21.89 7.70 12.67
N ILE A 104 22.74 6.99 13.43
CA ILE A 104 23.16 5.61 13.09
C ILE A 104 21.98 4.65 12.94
N PRO A 105 20.94 4.68 13.81
CA PRO A 105 19.80 3.78 13.66
C PRO A 105 19.06 3.97 12.32
N VAL A 106 18.79 5.21 11.91
CA VAL A 106 18.12 5.50 10.63
C VAL A 106 18.99 5.10 9.44
N GLN A 107 20.29 5.40 9.49
CA GLN A 107 21.24 4.97 8.45
C GLN A 107 21.31 3.45 8.31
N SER A 108 21.29 2.74 9.43
CA SER A 108 21.31 1.28 9.47
C SER A 108 20.06 0.68 8.83
N VAL A 109 18.88 1.19 9.19
CA VAL A 109 17.62 0.75 8.58
C VAL A 109 17.59 1.09 7.09
N ALA A 110 17.97 2.30 6.71
CA ALA A 110 17.99 2.74 5.31
C ALA A 110 18.88 1.85 4.44
N ALA A 111 20.10 1.55 4.92
CA ALA A 111 21.00 0.61 4.25
C ALA A 111 20.40 -0.81 4.16
N PHE A 112 19.80 -1.30 5.24
CA PHE A 112 19.21 -2.64 5.30
C PHE A 112 18.03 -2.82 4.33
N VAL A 113 17.18 -1.80 4.18
CA VAL A 113 16.01 -1.83 3.29
C VAL A 113 16.31 -1.30 1.88
N ASN A 114 17.59 -1.06 1.57
CA ASN A 114 18.07 -0.55 0.28
C ASN A 114 17.38 0.76 -0.17
N ILE A 115 17.34 1.76 0.71
CA ILE A 115 16.84 3.11 0.38
C ILE A 115 17.88 4.16 0.77
N ARG A 116 18.13 5.12 -0.12
CA ARG A 116 19.00 6.25 0.14
C ARG A 116 18.30 7.25 1.04
N LEU A 117 19.04 7.83 1.96
CA LEU A 117 18.63 8.99 2.73
C LEU A 117 18.77 10.26 1.89
N PRO A 118 18.06 11.35 2.22
CA PRO A 118 18.14 12.60 1.47
C PRO A 118 19.57 13.13 1.33
N CYS A 119 20.37 13.08 2.39
CA CYS A 119 21.77 13.51 2.39
C CYS A 119 22.69 12.66 1.48
N GLN A 120 22.26 11.46 1.09
CA GLN A 120 22.99 10.57 0.19
C GLN A 120 22.62 10.80 -1.29
N ARG A 121 21.53 11.53 -1.56
CA ARG A 121 21.12 11.91 -2.92
C ARG A 121 21.89 13.15 -3.35
N VAL A 122 23.17 12.99 -3.66
CA VAL A 122 24.01 14.06 -4.21
C VAL A 122 23.61 14.28 -5.67
N PRO A 123 23.30 15.51 -6.12
CA PRO A 123 22.96 15.75 -7.52
C PRO A 123 24.12 15.47 -8.49
N ASN A 124 25.39 15.42 -8.05
CA ASN A 124 26.56 15.08 -8.87
C ASN A 124 27.77 14.68 -7.98
N PRO A 125 28.26 13.42 -8.01
CA PRO A 125 29.41 12.97 -7.21
C PRO A 125 30.77 13.15 -7.91
N VAL A 126 30.90 14.08 -8.87
CA VAL A 126 32.20 14.41 -9.45
C VAL A 126 32.82 15.53 -8.64
N MET A 127 33.95 15.23 -8.00
CA MET A 127 34.79 16.19 -7.30
C MET A 127 35.02 17.45 -8.14
N ASN A 128 34.35 18.55 -7.82
CA ASN A 128 34.77 19.88 -8.25
C ASN A 128 35.07 20.69 -6.99
N VAL A 129 36.32 20.57 -6.53
CA VAL A 129 36.89 21.43 -5.48
C VAL A 129 36.81 22.87 -6.00
N GLY A 130 35.86 23.67 -5.49
CA GLY A 130 35.93 25.12 -5.62
C GLY A 130 34.67 25.88 -6.05
N THR A 131 33.55 25.22 -6.36
CA THR A 131 32.30 25.95 -6.69
C THR A 131 31.32 25.89 -5.52
N PRO A 132 30.84 27.03 -4.97
CA PRO A 132 29.78 27.01 -3.98
C PRO A 132 28.55 26.35 -4.62
N ALA A 133 28.08 25.26 -4.00
CA ALA A 133 26.92 24.52 -4.45
C ALA A 133 25.75 25.50 -4.61
N SER A 134 25.26 25.68 -5.85
CA SER A 134 23.97 26.33 -6.05
C SER A 134 22.90 25.54 -5.29
N PRO A 135 21.97 26.17 -4.56
CA PRO A 135 20.91 25.49 -3.81
C PRO A 135 19.84 24.83 -4.73
N SER A 136 20.15 24.61 -6.01
CA SER A 136 19.22 24.20 -7.05
C SER A 136 19.35 22.70 -7.34
N ALA A 137 18.85 21.92 -6.38
CA ALA A 137 18.13 20.67 -6.56
C ALA A 137 17.83 20.17 -5.14
N ALA A 138 17.06 20.94 -4.36
CA ALA A 138 16.40 20.39 -3.19
C ALA A 138 15.49 19.29 -3.73
N ALA A 139 16.01 18.06 -3.79
CA ALA A 139 15.22 16.89 -4.15
C ALA A 139 14.02 16.91 -3.22
N THR A 140 12.82 17.11 -3.77
CA THR A 140 11.59 17.08 -2.99
C THR A 140 11.52 15.72 -2.33
N VAL A 141 11.78 15.68 -1.02
CA VAL A 141 11.85 14.42 -0.29
C VAL A 141 10.42 13.96 -0.03
N SER A 142 10.03 12.89 -0.72
CA SER A 142 8.74 12.25 -0.48
C SER A 142 8.83 11.33 0.73
N SER A 143 8.20 11.70 1.85
CA SER A 143 8.06 10.79 3.01
C SER A 143 7.38 9.48 2.63
N ARG A 144 6.50 9.52 1.62
CA ARG A 144 5.81 8.35 1.09
C ARG A 144 6.79 7.28 0.61
N SER A 145 7.89 7.63 -0.06
CA SER A 145 8.87 6.64 -0.54
C SER A 145 9.50 5.84 0.60
N TYR A 146 9.79 6.48 1.74
CA TYR A 146 10.30 5.80 2.92
C TYR A 146 9.24 4.96 3.60
N ILE A 147 8.03 5.49 3.77
CA ILE A 147 6.89 4.75 4.35
C ILE A 147 6.61 3.49 3.54
N ARG A 148 6.55 3.61 2.21
CA ARG A 148 6.40 2.48 1.28
C ARG A 148 7.46 1.42 1.50
N ARG A 149 8.74 1.83 1.55
CA ARG A 149 9.84 0.89 1.74
C ARG A 149 9.83 0.23 3.12
N LEU A 150 9.49 0.98 4.17
CA LEU A 150 9.36 0.43 5.52
C LEU A 150 8.23 -0.60 5.58
N ILE A 151 7.05 -0.31 5.03
CA ILE A 151 5.91 -1.23 5.02
C ILE A 151 6.25 -2.51 4.28
N VAL A 152 6.73 -2.39 3.04
CA VAL A 152 6.95 -3.54 2.16
C VAL A 152 8.03 -4.50 2.68
N THR A 153 8.98 -3.97 3.47
CA THR A 153 10.05 -4.75 4.12
C THR A 153 9.73 -5.14 5.57
N GLY A 154 8.54 -4.79 6.08
CA GLY A 154 8.08 -5.10 7.44
C GLY A 154 8.82 -4.35 8.55
N GLN A 155 9.25 -3.12 8.28
CA GLN A 155 9.98 -2.21 9.17
C GLN A 155 9.15 -0.97 9.58
N ASP A 156 7.82 -1.05 9.53
CA ASP A 156 6.91 0.07 9.77
C ASP A 156 6.33 0.10 11.20
N THR A 157 7.08 -0.38 12.19
CA THR A 157 6.62 -0.33 13.59
C THR A 157 6.55 1.11 14.11
N PRO A 158 5.70 1.41 15.10
CA PRO A 158 5.63 2.75 15.71
C PRO A 158 6.99 3.27 16.22
N ALA A 159 7.88 2.38 16.65
CA ALA A 159 9.23 2.73 17.08
C ALA A 159 10.09 3.21 15.90
N ILE A 160 10.06 2.50 14.77
CA ILE A 160 10.81 2.90 13.56
C ILE A 160 10.22 4.18 12.96
N LEU A 161 8.88 4.32 12.91
CA LEU A 161 8.23 5.52 12.37
C LEU A 161 8.56 6.76 13.22
N ARG A 162 8.52 6.65 14.55
CA ARG A 162 8.98 7.72 15.45
C ARG A 162 10.46 8.04 15.25
N MET A 163 11.28 7.02 15.08
CA MET A 163 12.71 7.20 14.83
C MET A 163 12.98 7.96 13.52
N PHE A 164 12.21 7.71 12.45
CA PHE A 164 12.35 8.45 11.19
C PHE A 164 11.72 9.86 11.26
N PHE A 165 10.52 9.99 11.81
CA PHE A 165 9.67 11.18 11.62
C PHE A 165 9.37 11.98 12.89
N GLY A 166 9.90 11.56 14.04
CA GLY A 166 9.74 12.25 15.32
C GLY A 166 8.48 11.83 16.08
N ASP A 167 8.24 12.46 17.23
CA ASP A 167 7.14 12.08 18.14
C ASP A 167 5.75 12.31 17.54
N ASP A 168 5.61 13.34 16.69
CA ASP A 168 4.34 13.70 16.03
C ASP A 168 4.06 12.87 14.75
N TRP A 169 4.84 11.82 14.48
CA TRP A 169 4.71 11.03 13.25
C TRP A 169 3.27 10.54 13.00
N LEU A 170 2.55 10.15 14.05
CA LEU A 170 1.21 9.61 13.92
C LEU A 170 0.23 10.65 13.35
N ALA A 171 0.39 11.91 13.74
CA ALA A 171 -0.46 13.00 13.29
C ALA A 171 0.04 13.66 11.99
N GLY A 172 1.34 13.56 11.67
CA GLY A 172 1.90 14.10 10.43
C GLY A 172 1.90 13.11 9.26
N VAL A 173 2.38 11.88 9.45
CA VAL A 173 2.50 10.86 8.40
C VAL A 173 1.65 9.61 8.63
N GLY A 174 0.93 9.50 9.75
CA GLY A 174 0.15 8.31 10.09
C GLY A 174 -0.95 7.98 9.10
N CYS A 175 -1.61 8.96 8.47
CA CYS A 175 -2.59 8.71 7.41
C CYS A 175 -1.94 8.10 6.16
N VAL A 176 -0.75 8.57 5.78
CA VAL A 176 0.02 8.03 4.65
C VAL A 176 0.46 6.60 4.95
N TRP A 177 0.89 6.33 6.19
CA TRP A 177 1.23 4.98 6.66
C TRP A 177 0.04 4.03 6.60
N ARG A 178 -1.11 4.37 7.20
CA ARG A 178 -2.32 3.53 7.16
C ARG A 178 -2.78 3.25 5.73
N GLN A 179 -2.86 4.30 4.90
CA GLN A 179 -3.27 4.14 3.50
C GLN A 179 -2.32 3.20 2.74
N GLU A 180 -1.02 3.30 2.99
CA GLU A 180 -0.06 2.50 2.26
C GLU A 180 0.01 1.05 2.71
N ARG A 181 -0.33 0.75 3.98
CA ARG A 181 -0.53 -0.62 4.45
C ARG A 181 -1.68 -1.30 3.72
N LEU A 182 -2.79 -0.59 3.53
CA LEU A 182 -3.93 -1.07 2.73
C LEU A 182 -3.54 -1.27 1.26
N ASN A 183 -2.84 -0.30 0.66
CA ASN A 183 -2.36 -0.44 -0.72
C ASN A 183 -1.43 -1.65 -0.89
N TYR A 184 -0.64 -1.99 0.15
CA TYR A 184 0.22 -3.16 0.10
C TYR A 184 -0.56 -4.47 0.12
N LEU A 185 -1.62 -4.56 0.96
CA LEU A 185 -2.54 -5.70 0.95
C LEU A 185 -3.21 -5.85 -0.42
N PHE A 186 -3.60 -4.75 -1.05
CA PHE A 186 -4.22 -4.74 -2.38
C PHE A 186 -3.27 -5.25 -3.45
N ALA A 187 -2.05 -4.70 -3.48
CA ALA A 187 -1.04 -5.11 -4.45
C ALA A 187 -0.60 -6.58 -4.25
N ALA A 188 -0.60 -7.07 -3.01
CA ALA A 188 -0.30 -8.47 -2.72
C ALA A 188 -1.44 -9.42 -3.14
N LYS A 189 -2.70 -8.97 -3.03
CA LYS A 189 -3.90 -9.72 -3.42
C LYS A 189 -4.10 -9.76 -4.94
N SER A 190 -3.69 -8.72 -5.68
CA SER A 190 -3.99 -8.56 -7.11
C SER A 190 -3.11 -9.40 -8.05
N ASP A 191 -1.78 -9.21 -8.01
CA ASP A 191 -0.87 -9.65 -9.09
C ASP A 191 0.28 -10.54 -8.62
N GLY A 192 0.23 -10.99 -7.37
CA GLY A 192 1.22 -11.87 -6.77
C GLY A 192 2.62 -11.26 -6.59
N TRP A 193 3.52 -12.04 -6.02
CA TRP A 193 4.78 -11.57 -5.41
C TRP A 193 5.66 -10.69 -6.30
N ALA A 194 5.88 -11.06 -7.57
CA ALA A 194 6.83 -10.36 -8.45
C ALA A 194 6.31 -8.97 -8.88
N SER A 195 5.01 -8.88 -9.19
CA SER A 195 4.36 -7.61 -9.53
C SER A 195 4.31 -6.70 -8.31
N THR A 196 3.89 -7.23 -7.15
CA THR A 196 3.90 -6.47 -5.88
C THR A 196 5.29 -5.92 -5.59
N LYS A 197 6.35 -6.72 -5.73
CA LYS A 197 7.72 -6.24 -5.48
C LYS A 197 8.10 -5.08 -6.40
N THR A 198 7.81 -5.21 -7.69
CA THR A 198 8.10 -4.18 -8.71
C THR A 198 7.34 -2.88 -8.43
N ALA A 199 6.09 -2.96 -7.97
CA ALA A 199 5.26 -1.80 -7.63
C ALA A 199 5.82 -0.93 -6.48
N TYR A 200 6.77 -1.48 -5.70
CA TYR A 200 7.44 -0.81 -4.58
C TYR A 200 8.91 -0.44 -4.85
N ASP A 201 9.41 -0.73 -6.06
CA ASP A 201 10.73 -0.29 -6.47
C ASP A 201 10.76 1.25 -6.64
N ILE A 202 11.87 1.86 -6.24
CA ILE A 202 12.13 3.29 -6.44
C ILE A 202 13.17 3.38 -7.56
N LEU A 203 12.68 3.52 -8.79
CA LEU A 203 13.54 3.55 -9.98
C LEU A 203 14.37 4.85 -10.03
N PRO A 204 15.57 4.80 -10.65
CA PRO A 204 16.11 3.68 -11.44
C PRO A 204 16.92 2.63 -10.64
N ASP A 205 17.35 2.90 -9.41
CA ASP A 205 18.39 2.12 -8.75
C ASP A 205 18.05 1.58 -7.36
N GLU A 206 17.01 2.09 -6.70
CA GLU A 206 16.60 1.69 -5.36
C GLU A 206 15.52 0.59 -5.42
N HIS A 207 15.93 -0.64 -5.75
CA HIS A 207 15.02 -1.79 -5.79
C HIS A 207 14.67 -2.31 -4.39
N THR A 208 13.44 -2.78 -4.19
CA THR A 208 12.99 -3.44 -2.97
C THR A 208 13.81 -4.72 -2.76
N PRO A 209 14.53 -4.87 -1.64
CA PRO A 209 15.46 -6.00 -1.48
C PRO A 209 14.72 -7.32 -1.21
N PHE A 210 13.59 -7.27 -0.50
CA PHE A 210 12.72 -8.41 -0.20
C PHE A 210 11.33 -7.91 0.20
N LEU A 211 10.34 -8.79 0.12
CA LEU A 211 8.98 -8.55 0.63
C LEU A 211 8.81 -9.23 1.99
N ARG A 212 7.99 -8.63 2.86
CA ARG A 212 7.47 -9.31 4.05
C ARG A 212 5.94 -9.21 4.09
N PRO A 213 5.23 -10.26 4.53
CA PRO A 213 3.82 -10.12 4.90
C PRO A 213 3.65 -8.96 5.90
N LEU A 214 2.53 -8.26 5.81
CA LEU A 214 2.24 -7.13 6.68
C LEU A 214 2.27 -7.58 8.14
N ARG A 215 3.10 -6.93 8.96
CA ARG A 215 3.27 -7.31 10.36
C ARG A 215 2.14 -6.73 11.20
N GLU A 216 1.62 -7.54 12.13
CA GLU A 216 0.64 -7.12 13.14
C GLU A 216 -0.57 -6.41 12.51
N ALA A 217 -1.04 -6.90 11.35
CA ALA A 217 -2.29 -6.44 10.76
C ALA A 217 -3.44 -6.81 11.71
N THR A 218 -4.18 -5.81 12.17
CA THR A 218 -5.32 -6.05 13.06
C THR A 218 -6.51 -6.56 12.25
N GLU A 219 -7.44 -7.25 12.89
CA GLU A 219 -8.65 -7.75 12.22
C GLU A 219 -9.43 -6.59 11.59
N GLU A 220 -9.50 -5.44 12.28
CA GLU A 220 -10.15 -4.24 11.77
C GLU A 220 -9.46 -3.67 10.51
N GLU A 221 -8.13 -3.76 10.44
CA GLU A 221 -7.38 -3.33 9.25
C GLU A 221 -7.64 -4.26 8.07
N LEU A 222 -7.72 -5.57 8.31
CA LEU A 222 -8.03 -6.56 7.28
C LEU A 222 -9.45 -6.42 6.77
N ASP A 223 -10.43 -6.24 7.66
CA ASP A 223 -11.84 -6.03 7.30
C ASP A 223 -12.02 -4.73 6.50
N MET A 224 -11.32 -3.67 6.91
CA MET A 224 -11.30 -2.40 6.18
C MET A 224 -10.66 -2.55 4.81
N ALA A 225 -9.57 -3.32 4.70
CA ALA A 225 -8.97 -3.65 3.42
C ALA A 225 -9.95 -4.42 2.53
N GLU A 226 -10.59 -5.47 3.05
CA GLU A 226 -11.52 -6.30 2.29
C GLU A 226 -12.74 -5.50 1.80
N THR A 227 -13.28 -4.63 2.66
CA THR A 227 -14.40 -3.75 2.33
C THR A 227 -14.01 -2.79 1.20
N ARG A 228 -12.89 -2.06 1.34
CA ARG A 228 -12.42 -1.10 0.32
C ARG A 228 -12.02 -1.79 -0.99
N TRP A 229 -11.45 -2.98 -0.91
CA TRP A 229 -11.15 -3.81 -2.08
C TRP A 229 -12.43 -4.19 -2.81
N SER A 230 -13.45 -4.64 -2.08
CA SER A 230 -14.76 -5.01 -2.64
C SER A 230 -15.49 -3.82 -3.24
N GLU A 231 -15.46 -2.66 -2.60
CA GLU A 231 -16.00 -1.41 -3.15
C GLU A 231 -15.29 -1.01 -4.45
N TRP A 232 -13.97 -1.12 -4.50
CA TRP A 232 -13.19 -0.83 -5.70
C TRP A 232 -13.53 -1.80 -6.84
N LEU A 233 -13.63 -3.12 -6.56
CA LEU A 233 -14.07 -4.11 -7.55
C LEU A 233 -15.51 -3.87 -8.01
N ALA A 234 -16.42 -3.44 -7.13
CA ALA A 234 -17.76 -3.04 -7.53
C ALA A 234 -17.74 -1.79 -8.45
N MET A 235 -16.79 -0.88 -8.20
CA MET A 235 -16.43 0.23 -9.09
C MET A 235 -15.52 -0.20 -10.26
N GLU A 236 -15.29 -1.48 -10.50
CA GLU A 236 -14.80 -1.97 -11.79
C GLU A 236 -15.97 -2.63 -12.54
N ASP A 237 -16.78 -3.39 -11.80
CA ASP A 237 -17.97 -4.10 -12.27
C ASP A 237 -19.08 -3.17 -12.78
N TRP A 238 -19.19 -1.91 -12.32
CA TRP A 238 -20.09 -0.91 -12.93
C TRP A 238 -19.84 -0.65 -14.43
N MET A 239 -18.66 -0.98 -14.95
CA MET A 239 -18.35 -0.91 -16.39
C MET A 239 -18.72 -2.19 -17.16
N LEU A 240 -19.25 -3.21 -16.49
CA LEU A 240 -19.63 -4.50 -17.08
C LEU A 240 -21.12 -4.82 -16.80
N GLY A 241 -21.82 -5.39 -17.78
CA GLY A 241 -23.21 -5.83 -17.63
C GLY A 241 -24.26 -4.70 -17.59
N SER A 242 -25.46 -5.00 -17.07
CA SER A 242 -26.66 -4.13 -17.11
C SER A 242 -26.53 -2.80 -16.35
N ARG A 243 -25.40 -2.57 -15.68
CA ARG A 243 -25.07 -1.36 -14.91
C ARG A 243 -24.11 -0.43 -15.67
N SER A 244 -23.63 -0.85 -16.84
CA SER A 244 -22.88 0.00 -17.78
C SER A 244 -23.73 1.22 -18.17
N PRO A 245 -23.14 2.43 -18.21
CA PRO A 245 -23.82 3.61 -18.76
C PRO A 245 -23.93 3.60 -20.29
N TRP A 246 -23.42 2.54 -20.96
CA TRP A 246 -23.42 2.33 -22.40
C TRP A 246 -24.17 1.05 -22.78
#